data_AF-W0PCB9-F1
#
_entry.id   AF-W0PCB9-F1
#
_cell.length_a   1.000
_cell.length_b   1.000
_cell.length_c   1.000
_cell.angle_alpha   90.00
_cell.angle_beta   90.00
_cell.angle_gamma   90.00
#
_symmetry.space_group_name_H-M   'P 1'
#
loop_
_entity.id
_entity.type
_entity.pdbx_description
1 polymer ?
#
loop_
_entity_poly.entity_id
_entity_poly.type
_entity_poly.pdbx_seq_one_letter_code
_entity_poly.pdbx_strand_id
1 'polypeptide(L)'
;MYPAESIWIFIALAFAFAIVPFLTERAFVFTPWQQAGEPVQRPFWFCFLRAVVSYGVIAAGCWLLSTQSGNLPYMFGGVVLLGAALYAPGAMVTPYVSVKHVSTRLLEVLLGYFIVGAIGFAIEANYANPAVKNWEFYAIAACLYVVLAYPGFVWRHLMKHPARHHKSA
;
A
#
# COMPACT_ATOMS: atom_id res chain seq x y z
N MET A 1 -4.27 -17.88 23.55
CA MET A 1 -4.45 -18.63 22.28
C MET A 1 -5.06 -17.66 21.29
N TYR A 2 -4.47 -17.49 20.10
CA TYR A 2 -5.15 -16.78 19.03
C TYR A 2 -6.46 -17.52 18.73
N PRO A 3 -7.62 -16.83 18.72
CA PRO A 3 -8.80 -17.38 18.09
C PRO A 3 -8.42 -17.72 16.64
N ALA A 4 -8.79 -18.92 16.16
CA ALA A 4 -8.49 -19.31 14.78
C ALA A 4 -9.01 -18.27 13.77
N GLU A 5 -10.04 -17.50 14.14
CA GLU A 5 -10.60 -16.41 13.35
C GLU A 5 -9.63 -15.24 13.09
N SER A 6 -8.70 -14.93 14.00
CA SER A 6 -7.79 -13.78 13.86
C SER A 6 -6.82 -13.94 12.69
N ILE A 7 -6.40 -15.18 12.39
CA ILE A 7 -5.50 -15.47 11.25
C ILE A 7 -6.21 -15.17 9.93
N TRP A 8 -7.47 -15.60 9.80
CA TRP A 8 -8.28 -15.34 8.60
C TRP A 8 -8.53 -13.86 8.37
N ILE A 9 -8.78 -13.09 9.44
CA ILE A 9 -8.95 -11.63 9.36
C ILE A 9 -7.67 -10.98 8.84
N PHE A 10 -6.50 -11.38 9.36
CA PHE A 10 -5.22 -10.85 8.89
C PHE A 10 -4.95 -11.21 7.43
N ILE A 11 -5.23 -12.45 7.02
CA ILE A 11 -5.07 -12.88 5.62
C ILE A 11 -6.02 -12.09 4.71
N ALA A 12 -7.28 -11.92 5.09
CA ALA A 12 -8.26 -11.15 4.32
C ALA A 12 -7.84 -9.67 4.19
N LEU A 13 -7.32 -9.08 5.26
CA LEU A 13 -6.77 -7.73 5.26
C LEU A 13 -5.55 -7.62 4.32
N ALA A 14 -4.62 -8.56 4.42
CA ALA A 14 -3.44 -8.63 3.55
C ALA A 14 -3.84 -8.75 2.08
N PHE A 15 -4.79 -9.63 1.77
CA PHE A 15 -5.33 -9.81 0.44
C PHE A 15 -6.01 -8.53 -0.10
N ALA A 16 -6.80 -7.86 0.73
CA ALA A 16 -7.43 -6.59 0.36
C ALA A 16 -6.38 -5.54 -0.01
N PHE A 17 -5.37 -5.33 0.84
CA PHE A 17 -4.28 -4.39 0.57
C PHE A 17 -3.46 -4.77 -0.67
N ALA A 18 -3.26 -6.07 -0.94
CA ALA A 18 -2.55 -6.56 -2.10
C ALA A 18 -3.31 -6.31 -3.42
N ILE A 19 -4.65 -6.36 -3.39
CA ILE A 19 -5.50 -6.23 -4.59
C ILE A 19 -5.90 -4.79 -4.90
N VAL A 20 -6.13 -3.98 -3.87
CA VAL A 20 -6.53 -2.56 -3.97
C VAL A 20 -5.75 -1.74 -5.02
N PRO A 21 -4.40 -1.80 -5.12
CA PRO A 21 -3.64 -1.03 -6.12
C PRO A 21 -3.94 -1.44 -7.57
N PHE A 22 -4.38 -2.67 -7.80
CA PHE A 22 -4.75 -3.15 -9.13
C PHE A 22 -6.20 -2.85 -9.47
N LEU A 23 -7.13 -3.00 -8.52
CA LEU A 23 -8.55 -2.76 -8.79
C LEU A 23 -8.90 -1.28 -8.98
N THR A 24 -8.18 -0.37 -8.34
CA THR A 24 -8.49 1.05 -8.36
C THR A 24 -7.51 1.86 -9.21
N GLU A 25 -8.01 2.95 -9.80
CA GLU A 25 -7.17 3.93 -10.50
C GLU A 25 -6.73 5.09 -9.59
N ARG A 26 -7.17 5.08 -8.33
CA ARG A 26 -6.79 6.07 -7.32
C ARG A 26 -5.34 5.90 -6.90
N ALA A 27 -4.53 6.94 -7.01
CA ALA A 27 -3.15 6.91 -6.52
C ALA A 27 -3.13 6.79 -5.00
N PHE A 28 -2.54 5.75 -4.44
CA PHE A 28 -2.37 5.60 -2.98
C PHE A 28 -1.05 6.17 -2.49
N VAL A 29 -0.18 6.54 -3.43
CA VAL A 29 1.19 6.94 -3.15
C VAL A 29 1.60 8.06 -4.09
N PHE A 30 2.31 9.05 -3.55
CA PHE A 30 2.97 10.06 -4.38
C PHE A 30 4.22 9.47 -5.02
N THR A 31 4.24 9.41 -6.34
CA THR A 31 5.45 9.03 -7.07
C THR A 31 6.53 10.11 -6.90
N PRO A 32 7.82 9.73 -6.81
CA PRO A 32 8.92 10.68 -6.79
C PRO A 32 9.13 11.38 -8.15
N TRP A 33 8.42 10.94 -9.18
CA TRP A 33 8.47 11.43 -10.55
C TRP A 33 7.11 12.00 -10.96
N GLN A 34 7.12 12.96 -11.88
CA GLN A 34 5.93 13.64 -12.38
C GLN A 34 5.05 12.64 -13.16
N GLN A 35 3.74 12.66 -12.92
CA GLN A 35 2.79 11.79 -13.62
C GLN A 35 2.22 12.53 -14.84
N ALA A 36 2.02 11.79 -15.94
CA ALA A 36 1.47 12.35 -17.18
C ALA A 36 0.05 12.88 -16.95
N GLY A 37 -0.14 14.20 -17.10
CA GLY A 37 -1.42 14.90 -16.93
C GLY A 37 -1.47 15.94 -15.82
N GLU A 38 -0.44 16.09 -14.99
CA GLU A 38 -0.36 17.21 -14.04
C GLU A 38 -0.27 18.57 -14.80
N PRO A 39 -1.13 19.56 -14.51
CA PRO A 39 -1.29 20.79 -15.30
C PRO A 39 -0.11 21.79 -15.21
N VAL A 40 0.92 21.51 -14.41
CA VAL A 40 2.10 22.36 -14.21
C VAL A 40 3.35 21.50 -14.14
N GLN A 41 4.40 21.86 -14.88
CA GLN A 41 5.76 21.34 -14.68
C GLN A 41 6.26 21.78 -13.30
N ARG A 42 6.02 20.96 -12.27
CA ARG A 42 6.57 21.20 -10.94
C ARG A 42 8.05 20.81 -10.94
N PRO A 43 8.93 21.59 -10.29
CA PRO A 43 10.34 21.25 -10.21
C PRO A 43 10.50 19.87 -9.57
N PHE A 44 11.41 19.05 -10.13
CA PHE A 44 11.60 17.64 -9.72
C PHE A 44 11.80 17.49 -8.20
N TRP A 45 12.46 18.46 -7.56
CA TRP A 45 12.72 18.44 -6.12
C TRP A 45 11.45 18.55 -5.29
N PHE A 46 10.42 19.27 -5.76
CA PHE A 46 9.13 19.35 -5.08
C PHE A 46 8.36 18.03 -5.14
N CYS A 47 8.43 17.33 -6.28
CA CYS A 47 7.86 15.98 -6.41
C CYS A 47 8.55 14.99 -5.48
N PHE A 48 9.88 15.04 -5.42
CA PHE A 48 10.67 14.22 -4.52
C PHE A 48 10.38 14.53 -3.05
N LEU A 49 10.36 15.81 -2.66
CA LEU A 49 10.08 16.24 -1.30
C LEU A 49 8.68 15.81 -0.85
N ARG A 50 7.65 15.98 -1.70
CA ARG A 50 6.29 15.49 -1.42
C ARG A 50 6.25 13.97 -1.22
N ALA A 51 6.94 13.23 -2.09
CA ALA A 51 7.01 11.77 -1.97
C ALA A 51 7.70 11.36 -0.66
N VAL A 52 8.85 11.95 -0.32
CA VAL A 52 9.58 11.72 0.93
C VAL A 52 8.71 12.04 2.14
N VAL A 53 8.00 13.17 2.14
CA VAL A 53 7.08 13.52 3.24
C VAL A 53 5.99 12.45 3.37
N SER A 54 5.38 12.01 2.27
CA SER A 54 4.34 10.98 2.34
C SER A 54 4.87 9.62 2.81
N TYR A 55 6.06 9.22 2.38
CA TYR A 55 6.71 8.00 2.85
C TYR A 55 7.11 8.09 4.32
N GLY A 56 7.57 9.26 4.77
CA GLY A 56 7.86 9.54 6.17
C GLY A 56 6.61 9.46 7.04
N VAL A 57 5.47 9.99 6.56
CA VAL A 57 4.18 9.89 7.24
C VAL A 57 3.70 8.43 7.31
N ILE A 58 3.80 7.67 6.21
CA ILE A 58 3.46 6.23 6.22
C ILE A 58 4.35 5.47 7.22
N ALA A 59 5.67 5.71 7.17
CA ALA A 59 6.62 5.09 8.10
C ALA A 59 6.33 5.46 9.55
N ALA A 60 6.00 6.72 9.84
CA ALA A 60 5.60 7.17 11.17
C ALA A 60 4.31 6.50 11.64
N GLY A 61 3.33 6.34 10.75
CA GLY A 61 2.08 5.62 11.03
C GLY A 61 2.32 4.15 11.36
N CYS A 62 3.16 3.47 10.56
CA CYS A 62 3.58 2.09 10.82
C CYS A 62 4.34 1.96 12.14
N TRP A 63 5.26 2.88 12.42
CA TRP A 63 6.05 2.88 13.64
C TRP A 63 5.20 3.13 14.89
N LEU A 64 4.24 4.05 14.82
CA LEU A 64 3.26 4.26 15.89
C LEU A 64 2.43 3.02 16.15
N LEU A 65 1.99 2.33 15.09
CA LEU A 65 1.22 1.10 15.20
C LEU A 65 2.04 -0.03 15.85
N SER A 66 3.31 -0.19 15.45
CA SER A 66 4.15 -1.29 15.92
C SER A 66 4.70 -1.10 17.33
N THR A 67 5.00 0.14 17.73
CA THR A 67 5.77 0.42 18.95
C THR A 67 4.88 0.66 20.18
N GLN A 68 3.66 1.12 19.98
CA GLN A 68 2.72 1.47 21.06
C GLN A 68 1.54 0.47 21.13
N SER A 69 1.83 -0.82 20.96
CA SER A 69 0.87 -1.91 21.06
C SER A 69 0.36 -2.07 22.49
N GLY A 70 -0.74 -1.40 22.80
CA GLY A 70 -1.36 -1.38 24.12
C GLY A 70 -1.99 -0.03 24.46
N ASN A 71 -1.51 1.05 23.84
CA ASN A 71 -2.11 2.37 24.01
C ASN A 71 -3.10 2.67 22.87
N LEU A 72 -4.38 2.44 23.15
CA LEU A 72 -5.51 2.67 22.23
C LEU A 72 -5.46 4.02 21.46
N PRO A 73 -5.15 5.19 22.07
CA PRO A 73 -5.11 6.45 21.34
C PRO A 73 -3.99 6.53 20.30
N TYR A 74 -2.82 5.93 20.56
CA TYR A 74 -1.70 5.92 19.60
C TYR A 74 -1.97 4.96 18.44
N MET A 75 -2.67 3.85 18.68
CA MET A 75 -3.11 2.94 17.61
C MET A 75 -4.12 3.64 16.68
N PHE A 76 -5.12 4.32 17.24
CA PHE A 76 -6.03 5.14 16.45
C PHE A 76 -5.30 6.24 15.70
N GLY A 77 -4.35 6.92 16.35
CA GLY A 77 -3.48 7.91 15.71
C GLY A 77 -2.73 7.32 14.52
N GLY A 78 -2.12 6.14 14.67
CA GLY A 78 -1.41 5.44 13.60
C GLY A 78 -2.32 5.04 12.44
N VAL A 79 -3.51 4.48 12.71
CA VAL A 79 -4.50 4.14 11.66
C VAL A 79 -4.99 5.38 10.92
N VAL A 80 -5.31 6.45 11.64
CA VAL A 80 -5.76 7.72 11.05
C VAL A 80 -4.65 8.33 10.19
N LEU A 81 -3.42 8.29 10.67
CA LEU A 81 -2.26 8.86 9.98
C LEU A 81 -1.92 8.05 8.71
N LEU A 82 -2.00 6.72 8.77
CA LEU A 82 -1.91 5.84 7.59
C LEU A 82 -3.06 6.08 6.60
N GLY A 83 -4.29 6.16 7.10
CA GLY A 83 -5.47 6.44 6.28
C GLY A 83 -5.39 7.79 5.57
N ALA A 84 -4.97 8.84 6.28
CA ALA A 84 -4.74 10.16 5.73
C ALA A 84 -3.63 10.15 4.67
N ALA A 85 -2.52 9.44 4.94
CA ALA A 85 -1.40 9.31 4.02
C ALA A 85 -1.76 8.58 2.73
N LEU A 86 -2.62 7.56 2.80
CA LEU A 86 -3.14 6.83 1.64
C LEU A 86 -4.23 7.62 0.88
N TYR A 87 -5.00 8.45 1.58
CA TYR A 87 -6.07 9.25 0.97
C TYR A 87 -5.56 10.50 0.26
N ALA A 88 -4.54 11.18 0.80
CA ALA A 88 -3.98 12.42 0.26
C ALA A 88 -3.53 12.33 -1.23
N PRO A 89 -2.73 11.32 -1.66
CA PRO A 89 -2.39 11.15 -3.08
C PRO A 89 -3.63 10.82 -3.92
N GLY A 90 -4.61 10.13 -3.34
CA GLY A 90 -5.86 9.77 -4.01
C GLY A 90 -6.72 10.99 -4.32
N ALA A 91 -6.78 11.98 -3.43
CA ALA A 91 -7.52 13.20 -3.65
C ALA A 91 -6.78 14.20 -4.57
N MET A 92 -5.45 14.29 -4.43
CA MET A 92 -4.66 15.32 -5.12
C MET A 92 -4.24 14.92 -6.54
N VAL A 93 -3.97 13.63 -6.79
CA VAL A 93 -3.31 13.18 -8.03
C VAL A 93 -4.26 12.44 -8.97
N THR A 94 -5.21 11.69 -8.42
CA THR A 94 -6.19 10.93 -9.23
C THR A 94 -6.95 11.77 -10.27
N PRO A 95 -7.35 13.04 -10.03
CA PRO A 95 -8.07 13.82 -11.05
C PRO A 95 -7.28 14.07 -12.33
N TYR A 96 -5.95 13.98 -12.26
CA TYR A 96 -5.04 14.39 -13.34
C TYR A 96 -4.38 13.20 -14.03
N VAL A 97 -4.49 11.99 -13.51
CA VAL A 97 -3.72 10.83 -13.99
C VAL A 97 -4.65 9.80 -14.62
N SER A 98 -4.70 9.84 -15.96
CA SER A 98 -5.57 8.97 -16.77
C SER A 98 -5.09 7.51 -16.84
N VAL A 99 -3.78 7.24 -16.67
CA VAL A 99 -3.22 5.88 -16.74
C VAL A 99 -2.08 5.73 -15.75
N LYS A 100 -2.23 4.81 -14.79
CA LYS A 100 -1.15 4.45 -13.84
C LYS A 100 -0.10 3.54 -14.49
N HIS A 101 1.17 3.92 -14.39
CA HIS A 101 2.30 3.08 -14.74
C HIS A 101 2.41 1.84 -13.84
N VAL A 102 2.95 0.74 -14.40
CA VAL A 102 3.17 -0.52 -13.68
C VAL A 102 4.08 -0.31 -12.47
N SER A 103 5.15 0.49 -12.58
CA SER A 103 6.08 0.72 -11.46
C SER A 103 5.43 1.48 -10.30
N THR A 104 4.45 2.36 -10.57
CA THR A 104 3.66 3.00 -9.50
C THR A 104 2.87 1.96 -8.72
N ARG A 105 2.28 0.97 -9.39
CA ARG A 105 1.54 -0.11 -8.72
C ARG A 105 2.45 -1.03 -7.93
N LEU A 106 3.63 -1.36 -8.45
CA LEU A 106 4.64 -2.14 -7.70
C LEU A 106 5.05 -1.43 -6.41
N LEU A 107 5.21 -0.11 -6.46
CA LEU A 107 5.52 0.70 -5.29
C LEU A 107 4.35 0.72 -4.28
N GLU A 108 3.10 0.84 -4.76
CA GLU A 108 1.90 0.73 -3.92
C GLU A 108 1.81 -0.63 -3.22
N VAL A 109 2.07 -1.74 -3.93
CA VAL A 109 2.10 -3.10 -3.35
C VAL A 109 3.22 -3.22 -2.31
N LEU A 110 4.41 -2.72 -2.62
CA LEU A 110 5.54 -2.73 -1.69
C LEU A 110 5.20 -1.99 -0.39
N LEU A 111 4.58 -0.81 -0.48
CA LEU A 111 4.15 -0.06 0.72
C LEU A 111 3.00 -0.73 1.45
N GLY A 112 2.06 -1.33 0.71
CA GLY A 112 1.00 -2.16 1.29
C GLY A 112 1.56 -3.30 2.15
N TYR A 113 2.64 -3.95 1.71
CA TYR A 113 3.34 -4.96 2.49
C TYR A 113 3.86 -4.43 3.82
N PHE A 114 4.50 -3.26 3.84
CA PHE A 114 4.99 -2.64 5.09
C PHE A 114 3.85 -2.27 6.04
N ILE A 115 2.73 -1.77 5.51
CA ILE A 115 1.55 -1.43 6.33
C ILE A 115 0.95 -2.70 6.95
N VAL A 116 0.74 -3.74 6.15
CA VAL A 116 0.21 -5.03 6.62
C VAL A 116 1.17 -5.66 7.64
N GLY A 117 2.48 -5.58 7.41
CA GLY A 117 3.51 -6.02 8.35
C GLY A 117 3.45 -5.28 9.69
N ALA A 118 3.31 -3.95 9.67
CA ALA A 118 3.16 -3.14 10.88
C ALA A 118 1.89 -3.50 11.67
N ILE A 119 0.78 -3.77 10.97
CA ILE A 119 -0.46 -4.26 11.59
C ILE A 119 -0.25 -5.65 12.21
N GLY A 120 0.45 -6.55 11.52
CA GLY A 120 0.79 -7.87 12.04
C GLY A 120 1.63 -7.80 13.32
N PHE A 121 2.65 -6.94 13.36
CA PHE A 121 3.44 -6.69 14.56
C PHE A 121 2.62 -6.08 15.69
N ALA A 122 1.74 -5.13 15.39
CA ALA A 122 0.87 -4.54 16.40
C ALA A 122 -0.06 -5.58 17.02
N ILE A 123 -0.65 -6.48 16.21
CA ILE A 123 -1.48 -7.58 16.70
C ILE A 123 -0.63 -8.52 17.56
N GLU A 124 0.55 -8.90 17.10
CA GLU A 124 1.44 -9.80 17.81
C GLU A 124 1.83 -9.29 19.18
N ALA A 125 2.21 -8.02 19.28
CA ALA A 125 2.62 -7.42 20.54
C ALA A 125 1.46 -7.19 21.53
N ASN A 126 0.21 -7.15 21.06
CA ASN A 126 -0.97 -7.06 21.94
C ASN A 126 -1.48 -8.43 22.43
N TYR A 127 -1.37 -9.49 21.61
CA TYR A 127 -2.00 -10.80 21.90
C TYR A 127 -1.00 -11.92 22.22
N ALA A 128 0.28 -11.74 21.94
CA ALA A 128 1.32 -12.74 22.15
C ALA A 128 2.60 -12.11 22.72
N ASN A 129 3.44 -12.95 23.32
CA ASN A 129 4.79 -12.54 23.67
C ASN A 129 5.61 -12.44 22.36
N PRO A 130 6.26 -11.30 22.06
CA PRO A 130 7.05 -11.14 20.83
C PRO A 130 8.13 -12.21 20.76
N ALA A 131 8.02 -13.11 19.78
CA ALA A 131 9.06 -14.10 19.51
C ALA A 131 10.16 -13.49 18.63
N VAL A 132 11.40 -13.95 18.81
CA VAL A 132 12.50 -13.58 17.92
C VAL A 132 12.27 -14.22 16.56
N LYS A 133 12.05 -13.40 15.53
CA LYS A 133 11.83 -13.83 14.15
C LYS A 133 13.08 -13.61 13.33
N ASN A 134 13.48 -14.62 12.57
CA ASN A 134 14.58 -14.49 11.63
C ASN A 134 14.14 -13.77 10.35
N TRP A 135 15.12 -13.40 9.53
CA TRP A 135 14.88 -12.69 8.27
C TRP A 135 14.09 -13.53 7.25
N GLU A 136 14.19 -14.86 7.29
CA GLU A 136 13.47 -15.76 6.37
C GLU A 136 11.95 -15.60 6.52
N PHE A 137 11.47 -15.32 7.74
CA PHE A 137 10.05 -15.08 7.98
C PHE A 137 9.52 -13.91 7.16
N TYR A 138 10.29 -12.82 7.08
CA TYR A 138 9.91 -11.64 6.29
C TYR A 138 10.02 -11.90 4.80
N ALA A 139 11.01 -12.67 4.35
CA ALA A 139 11.15 -13.04 2.94
C ALA A 139 9.94 -13.87 2.46
N ILE A 140 9.56 -14.89 3.23
CA ILE A 140 8.41 -15.76 2.91
C ILE A 140 7.11 -14.96 2.95
N ALA A 141 6.92 -14.09 3.96
CA ALA A 141 5.74 -13.22 4.05
C ALA A 141 5.64 -12.28 2.84
N ALA A 142 6.76 -11.70 2.39
CA ALA A 142 6.78 -10.86 1.19
C ALA A 142 6.41 -11.66 -0.07
N CYS A 143 6.95 -12.86 -0.26
CA CYS A 143 6.60 -13.73 -1.38
C CYS A 143 5.11 -14.09 -1.37
N LEU A 144 4.56 -14.48 -0.22
CA LEU A 144 3.14 -14.79 -0.07
C LEU A 144 2.25 -13.57 -0.39
N TYR A 145 2.63 -12.39 0.08
CA TYR A 145 1.90 -11.15 -0.20
C TYR A 145 1.86 -10.82 -1.70
N VAL A 146 2.97 -11.01 -2.40
CA VAL A 146 3.03 -10.84 -3.87
C VAL A 146 2.15 -11.85 -4.59
N VAL A 147 2.08 -13.10 -4.13
CA VAL A 147 1.16 -14.11 -4.68
C VAL A 147 -0.30 -13.69 -4.47
N LEU A 148 -0.65 -13.12 -3.32
CA LEU A 148 -1.99 -12.58 -3.06
C LEU A 148 -2.36 -11.41 -3.99
N ALA A 149 -1.37 -10.65 -4.47
CA ALA A 149 -1.56 -9.56 -5.43
C ALA A 149 -1.83 -10.04 -6.87
N TYR A 150 -1.43 -11.28 -7.20
CA TYR A 150 -1.54 -11.87 -8.54
C TYR A 150 -2.93 -11.79 -9.18
N PRO A 151 -4.06 -12.15 -8.53
CA PRO A 151 -5.38 -12.07 -9.16
C PRO A 151 -5.75 -10.64 -9.62
N GLY A 152 -5.37 -9.62 -8.85
CA GLY A 152 -5.55 -8.22 -9.25
C GLY A 152 -4.71 -7.85 -10.47
N PHE A 153 -3.46 -8.33 -10.51
CA PHE A 153 -2.57 -8.13 -11.65
C PHE A 153 -3.14 -8.74 -12.94
N VAL A 154 -3.61 -9.99 -12.89
CA VAL A 154 -4.16 -10.72 -14.05
C VAL A 154 -5.41 -10.04 -14.58
N TRP A 155 -6.36 -9.72 -13.70
CA TRP A 155 -7.62 -9.07 -14.10
C TRP A 155 -7.37 -7.78 -14.89
N ARG A 156 -6.43 -6.94 -14.43
CA ARG A 156 -6.20 -5.65 -15.07
C ARG A 156 -5.30 -5.68 -16.29
N HIS A 157 -4.28 -6.55 -16.33
CA HIS A 157 -3.31 -6.55 -17.44
C HIS A 157 -3.61 -7.60 -18.50
N LEU A 158 -4.15 -8.75 -18.11
CA LEU A 158 -4.48 -9.83 -19.05
C LEU A 158 -5.94 -9.83 -19.48
N MET A 159 -6.90 -9.47 -18.62
CA MET A 159 -8.32 -9.51 -19.01
C MET A 159 -8.81 -8.18 -19.60
N LYS A 160 -8.35 -7.04 -19.07
CA LYS A 160 -8.62 -5.72 -19.67
C LYS A 160 -7.59 -5.39 -20.76
N HIS A 161 -7.67 -6.07 -21.89
CA HIS A 161 -6.95 -5.61 -23.07
C HIS A 161 -7.54 -4.28 -23.57
N PRO A 162 -6.72 -3.28 -23.93
CA PRO A 162 -7.22 -2.12 -24.65
C PRO A 162 -7.82 -2.62 -25.96
N ALA A 163 -9.12 -2.38 -26.17
CA ALA A 163 -9.80 -2.72 -27.41
C ALA A 163 -9.00 -2.10 -28.56
N ARG A 164 -8.40 -2.95 -29.39
CA ARG A 164 -7.62 -2.54 -30.55
C ARG A 164 -8.58 -1.76 -31.44
N HIS A 165 -8.45 -0.43 -31.51
CA HIS A 165 -9.18 0.38 -32.48
C HIS A 165 -8.69 -0.07 -33.86
N HIS A 166 -9.45 -0.97 -34.49
CA HIS A 166 -9.27 -1.28 -35.90
C HIS A 166 -9.58 0.01 -36.66
N LYS A 167 -8.53 0.70 -37.14
CA LYS A 167 -8.71 1.73 -38.16
C LYS A 167 -9.14 1.01 -39.43
N SER A 168 -10.44 1.06 -39.72
CA SER A 168 -10.98 0.73 -41.04
C SER A 168 -10.49 1.79 -42.02
N ALA A 169 -9.70 1.34 -43.00
CA ALA A 169 -9.28 2.11 -44.16
C ALA A 169 -10.42 2.24 -45.17
#